data_AF-A0A8C4RM87-F1
#
_entry.id   AF-A0A8C4RM87-F1
#
_cell.length_a   1.000
_cell.length_b   1.000
_cell.length_c   1.000
_cell.angle_alpha   90.00
_cell.angle_beta   90.00
_cell.angle_gamma   90.00
#
_symmetry.space_group_name_H-M   'P 1'
#
loop_
_entity.id
_entity.type
_entity.pdbx_description
1 polymer ?
#
loop_
_entity_poly.entity_id
_entity_poly.type
_entity_poly.pdbx_seq_one_letter_code
_entity_poly.pdbx_strand_id
1 'polypeptide(L)'
;LTCPKDALAVMVDIFHEYASKDGNAHSLNKGEFKEMINAQEDPGSKLRSPNYKEGIQKLMIDLDSDKSGEIDFSEYMTFLASLAVVCNEYLLESMKGCHYNF
;
A
#
# COMPACT_ATOMS: atom_id res chain seq x y z
N LEU A 1 -5.43 7.01 15.82
CA LEU A 1 -5.81 5.59 15.99
C LEU A 1 -5.50 5.18 17.43
N THR A 2 -6.51 4.79 18.22
CA THR A 2 -6.37 4.49 19.67
C THR A 2 -6.41 2.99 19.99
N CYS A 3 -6.78 2.13 19.03
CA CYS A 3 -6.77 0.67 19.16
C CYS A 3 -6.35 0.01 17.84
N PRO A 4 -5.60 -1.12 17.84
CA PRO A 4 -5.19 -1.82 16.61
C PRO A 4 -6.36 -2.23 15.70
N LYS A 5 -7.51 -2.60 16.29
CA LYS A 5 -8.71 -2.95 15.52
C LYS A 5 -9.25 -1.77 14.70
N ASP A 6 -9.07 -0.54 15.19
CA ASP A 6 -9.53 0.66 14.50
C ASP A 6 -8.65 0.93 13.27
N ALA A 7 -7.35 0.59 13.35
CA ALA A 7 -6.45 0.66 12.21
C ALA A 7 -6.83 -0.37 11.14
N LEU A 8 -7.16 -1.59 11.55
CA LEU A 8 -7.65 -2.63 10.64
C LEU A 8 -8.98 -2.23 9.98
N ALA A 9 -9.91 -1.64 10.74
CA ALA A 9 -11.17 -1.13 10.18
C ALA A 9 -10.91 -0.08 9.10
N VAL A 10 -10.00 0.87 9.35
CA VAL A 10 -9.61 1.89 8.35
C VAL A 10 -9.00 1.24 7.10
N MET A 11 -8.14 0.22 7.24
CA MET A 11 -7.56 -0.49 6.09
C MET A 11 -8.64 -1.19 5.25
N VAL A 12 -9.61 -1.82 5.90
CA VAL A 12 -10.77 -2.47 5.24
C VAL A 12 -11.65 -1.44 4.53
N ASP A 13 -11.97 -0.33 5.20
CA ASP A 13 -12.80 0.72 4.64
C ASP A 13 -12.17 1.34 3.40
N ILE A 14 -10.86 1.64 3.45
CA ILE A 14 -10.11 2.15 2.30
C ILE A 14 -10.17 1.14 1.15
N PHE A 15 -9.92 -0.15 1.39
CA PHE A 15 -9.96 -1.14 0.32
C PHE A 15 -11.32 -1.16 -0.40
N HIS A 16 -12.42 -1.23 0.38
CA HIS A 16 -13.76 -1.29 -0.18
C HIS A 16 -14.23 0.02 -0.84
N GLU A 17 -13.72 1.18 -0.41
CA GLU A 17 -13.97 2.47 -1.05
C GLU A 17 -13.52 2.47 -2.53
N TYR A 18 -12.43 1.78 -2.85
CA TYR A 18 -11.88 1.74 -4.21
C TYR A 18 -12.34 0.50 -5.00
N ALA A 19 -12.43 -0.68 -4.37
CA ALA A 19 -12.81 -1.93 -5.04
C ALA A 19 -14.27 -1.94 -5.53
N SER A 20 -15.16 -1.15 -4.94
CA SER A 20 -16.57 -1.17 -5.29
C SER A 20 -16.95 -0.37 -6.54
N LYS A 21 -16.00 0.27 -7.23
CA LYS A 21 -16.30 1.26 -8.28
C LYS A 21 -16.74 0.65 -9.60
N ASP A 22 -16.29 -0.55 -9.92
CA ASP A 22 -16.75 -1.32 -11.09
C ASP A 22 -17.92 -2.28 -10.79
N GLY A 23 -18.36 -2.33 -9.52
CA GLY A 23 -19.42 -3.23 -9.03
C GLY A 23 -18.90 -4.52 -8.38
N ASN A 24 -17.59 -4.77 -8.37
CA ASN A 24 -16.96 -5.92 -7.72
C ASN A 24 -16.15 -5.52 -6.47
N ALA A 25 -16.80 -5.46 -5.31
CA ALA A 25 -16.14 -5.06 -4.06
C ALA A 25 -15.09 -6.04 -3.48
N HIS A 26 -14.75 -7.13 -4.19
CA HIS A 26 -13.82 -8.16 -3.72
C HIS A 26 -12.36 -7.92 -4.13
N SER A 27 -12.14 -7.12 -5.17
CA SER A 27 -10.81 -6.91 -5.76
C SER A 27 -10.69 -5.52 -6.36
N LEU A 28 -9.45 -5.05 -6.51
CA LEU A 28 -9.12 -3.80 -7.18
C LEU A 28 -8.64 -4.10 -8.58
N ASN A 29 -9.34 -3.59 -9.59
CA ASN A 29 -8.81 -3.59 -10.94
C ASN A 29 -7.68 -2.55 -11.08
N LYS A 30 -6.99 -2.56 -12.23
CA LYS A 30 -5.85 -1.65 -12.50
C LYS A 30 -6.20 -0.16 -12.38
N GLY A 31 -7.44 0.23 -12.68
CA GLY A 31 -7.91 1.60 -12.57
C GLY A 31 -8.12 2.00 -11.11
N GLU A 32 -8.82 1.17 -10.36
CA GLU A 32 -9.13 1.38 -8.95
C GLU A 32 -7.87 1.38 -8.08
N PHE A 33 -6.97 0.43 -8.31
CA PHE A 33 -5.69 0.37 -7.60
C PHE A 33 -4.86 1.65 -7.83
N LYS A 34 -4.80 2.13 -9.07
CA LYS A 34 -4.13 3.41 -9.38
C LYS A 34 -4.77 4.57 -8.63
N GLU A 35 -6.10 4.64 -8.61
CA GLU A 35 -6.80 5.73 -7.94
C GLU A 35 -6.55 5.70 -6.42
N MET A 36 -6.59 4.52 -5.82
CA MET A 36 -6.28 4.31 -4.39
C MET A 36 -4.88 4.81 -4.04
N ILE A 37 -3.86 4.44 -4.82
CA ILE A 37 -2.48 4.88 -4.57
C ILE A 37 -2.35 6.41 -4.73
N ASN A 38 -2.94 6.98 -5.79
CA ASN A 38 -2.91 8.43 -6.00
C ASN A 38 -3.59 9.22 -4.87
N ALA A 39 -4.65 8.66 -4.26
CA ALA A 39 -5.39 9.32 -3.18
C ALA A 39 -4.65 9.27 -1.83
N GLN A 40 -3.79 8.27 -1.62
CA GLN A 40 -2.97 8.16 -0.41
C GLN A 40 -1.65 8.92 -0.49
N GLU A 41 -1.28 9.44 -1.66
CA GLU A 41 -0.12 10.30 -1.80
C GLU A 41 -0.40 11.73 -1.35
N ASP A 42 0.55 12.30 -0.60
CA ASP A 42 0.55 13.74 -0.31
C ASP A 42 0.66 14.50 -1.65
N PRO A 43 -0.22 15.48 -1.94
CA PRO A 43 -0.16 16.32 -3.15
C PRO A 43 1.22 16.94 -3.41
N GLY A 44 2.07 17.07 -2.39
CA GLY A 44 3.44 17.58 -2.49
C GLY A 44 4.53 16.52 -2.76
N SER A 45 4.18 15.23 -2.79
CA SER A 45 5.16 14.15 -2.93
C SER A 45 5.71 14.06 -4.36
N LYS A 46 7.03 13.86 -4.48
CA LYS A 46 7.78 13.78 -5.75
C LYS A 46 7.46 12.53 -6.60
N LEU A 47 6.40 11.80 -6.29
CA LEU A 47 6.01 10.58 -6.98
C LEU A 47 5.41 10.85 -8.38
N ARG A 48 5.18 12.12 -8.75
CA ARG A 48 4.96 12.57 -10.15
C ARG A 48 6.22 12.48 -11.04
N SER A 49 7.01 11.43 -10.88
CA SER A 49 8.09 11.08 -11.80
C SER A 49 7.49 10.51 -13.10
N PRO A 50 8.08 10.74 -14.29
CA PRO A 50 7.63 10.11 -15.53
C PRO A 50 7.57 8.56 -15.45
N ASN A 51 8.30 7.96 -14.50
CA ASN A 51 8.31 6.51 -14.25
C ASN A 51 7.15 6.05 -13.34
N TYR A 52 6.23 6.93 -12.92
CA TYR A 52 5.14 6.62 -12.00
C TYR A 52 4.18 5.55 -12.54
N LYS A 53 3.79 5.67 -13.82
CA LYS A 53 2.89 4.70 -14.47
C LYS A 53 3.52 3.32 -14.60
N GLU A 54 4.83 3.26 -14.78
CA GLU A 54 5.59 2.01 -14.82
C GLU A 54 5.75 1.43 -13.41
N GLY A 55 6.00 2.28 -12.42
CA GLY A 55 6.07 1.92 -11.01
C GLY A 55 4.77 1.29 -10.50
N ILE A 56 3.61 1.89 -10.76
CA ILE A 56 2.32 1.29 -10.36
C ILE A 56 2.06 -0.02 -11.10
N GLN A 57 2.40 -0.09 -12.39
CA GLN A 57 2.23 -1.34 -13.14
C GLN A 57 3.09 -2.47 -12.59
N LYS A 58 4.34 -2.17 -12.26
CA LYS A 58 5.22 -3.14 -11.62
C LYS A 58 4.70 -3.52 -10.24
N LEU A 59 4.26 -2.56 -9.43
CA LEU A 59 3.69 -2.81 -8.12
C LEU A 59 2.47 -3.73 -8.22
N MET A 60 1.57 -3.50 -9.17
CA MET A 60 0.42 -4.36 -9.39
C MET A 60 0.83 -5.79 -9.76
N ILE A 61 1.83 -5.96 -10.64
CA ILE A 61 2.37 -7.29 -10.98
C ILE A 61 3.03 -7.97 -9.77
N ASP A 62 3.71 -7.20 -8.93
CA ASP A 62 4.39 -7.72 -7.74
C ASP A 62 3.39 -8.13 -6.65
N LEU A 63 2.21 -7.51 -6.61
CA LEU A 63 1.13 -7.82 -5.66
C LEU A 63 0.18 -8.93 -6.13
N ASP A 64 -0.11 -8.99 -7.43
CA ASP A 64 -0.96 -9.99 -8.09
C ASP A 64 -0.27 -11.36 -8.12
N SER A 65 -0.33 -12.03 -6.98
CA SER A 65 0.37 -13.28 -6.68
C SER A 65 -0.22 -14.47 -7.43
N ASP A 66 -1.55 -14.47 -7.61
CA ASP A 66 -2.30 -15.50 -8.32
C ASP A 66 -2.39 -15.25 -9.83
N LYS A 67 -1.97 -14.06 -10.29
CA LYS A 67 -1.96 -13.62 -11.68
C LYS A 67 -3.37 -13.49 -12.27
N SER A 68 -4.34 -13.14 -11.44
CA SER A 68 -5.71 -12.82 -11.84
C SER A 68 -5.80 -11.53 -12.64
N GLY A 69 -4.83 -10.63 -12.50
CA GLY A 69 -4.85 -9.28 -13.08
C GLY A 69 -5.61 -8.27 -12.22
N GLU A 70 -6.05 -8.66 -11.04
CA GLU A 70 -6.71 -7.84 -10.02
C GLU A 70 -5.99 -8.00 -8.69
N ILE A 71 -6.22 -7.09 -7.73
CA ILE A 71 -5.63 -7.18 -6.40
C ILE A 71 -6.72 -7.49 -5.40
N ASP A 72 -6.72 -8.69 -4.81
CA ASP A 72 -7.68 -9.04 -3.77
C ASP A 72 -7.28 -8.47 -2.40
N PHE A 73 -8.16 -8.66 -1.40
CA PHE A 73 -7.90 -8.14 -0.05
C PHE A 73 -6.68 -8.79 0.63
N SER A 74 -6.40 -10.07 0.35
CA SER A 74 -5.26 -10.79 0.91
C SER A 74 -3.94 -10.26 0.35
N GLU A 75 -3.89 -10.01 -0.95
CA GLU A 75 -2.75 -9.41 -1.64
C GLU A 75 -2.49 -7.98 -1.16
N TYR A 76 -3.56 -7.19 -1.01
CA TYR A 76 -3.49 -5.86 -0.39
C TYR A 76 -2.95 -5.90 1.04
N MET A 77 -3.41 -6.81 1.90
CA MET A 77 -2.91 -6.91 3.27
C MET A 77 -1.46 -7.43 3.34
N THR A 78 -1.06 -8.29 2.41
CA THR A 78 0.32 -8.78 2.29
C THR A 78 1.28 -7.64 1.94
N PHE A 79 0.85 -6.73 1.07
CA PHE A 79 1.58 -5.49 0.78
C PHE A 79 1.78 -4.64 2.04
N LEU A 80 0.70 -4.35 2.76
CA LEU A 80 0.75 -3.53 3.98
C LEU A 80 1.62 -4.17 5.06
N ALA A 81 1.54 -5.49 5.23
CA ALA A 81 2.39 -6.23 6.15
C ALA A 81 3.87 -6.10 5.77
N SER A 82 4.20 -6.21 4.48
CA SER A 82 5.56 -6.04 3.98
C SER A 82 6.09 -4.63 4.23
N LEU A 83 5.27 -3.60 3.97
CA LEU A 83 5.61 -2.21 4.32
C LEU A 83 5.85 -2.04 5.81
N ALA A 84 5.00 -2.62 6.66
CA ALA A 84 5.16 -2.54 8.11
C ALA A 84 6.48 -3.17 8.58
N VAL A 85 6.90 -4.29 7.99
CA VAL A 85 8.19 -4.93 8.27
C VAL A 85 9.35 -4.02 7.87
N VAL A 86 9.34 -3.47 6.65
CA VAL A 86 10.37 -2.54 6.17
C VAL A 86 10.45 -1.28 7.05
N CYS A 87 9.31 -0.71 7.42
CA CYS A 87 9.27 0.44 8.34
C CYS A 87 9.84 0.07 9.72
N ASN A 88 9.52 -1.11 10.25
CA ASN A 88 10.06 -1.58 11.52
C ASN A 88 11.59 -1.74 11.46
N GLU A 89 12.13 -2.34 10.39
CA GLU A 89 13.58 -2.46 10.18
C GLU A 89 14.26 -1.09 10.13
N TYR A 90 13.71 -0.15 9.36
CA TYR A 90 14.24 1.22 9.25
C TYR A 90 14.25 1.96 10.60
N LEU A 91 13.19 1.81 11.40
CA LEU A 91 13.11 2.40 12.74
C LEU A 91 14.15 1.78 13.68
N LEU A 92 14.32 0.46 13.65
CA LEU A 92 15.33 -0.24 14.45
C LEU A 92 16.75 0.18 14.08
N GLU A 93 17.04 0.39 12.79
CA GLU A 93 18.34 0.89 12.33
C GLU A 93 18.58 2.35 12.76
N SER A 94 17.57 3.20 12.63
CA SER A 94 17.64 4.61 13.03
C SER A 94 17.91 4.77 14.53
N MET A 95 17.35 3.89 15.37
CA MET A 95 17.62 3.87 16.81
C MET A 95 19.03 3.37 17.16
N LYS A 96 19.61 2.47 16.36
CA LYS A 96 21.01 2.00 16.54
C LYS A 96 22.03 3.09 16.19
N GLY A 97 21.70 3.96 15.23
CA GLY A 97 22.53 5.11 14.84
C GLY A 97 22.73 6.17 15.93
N CYS A 98 21.85 6.24 16.94
CA CYS A 98 21.98 7.17 18.07
C CYS A 98 22.98 6.73 19.16
N HIS A 99 23.59 5.54 19.04
CA HIS A 99 24.52 4.99 20.04
C HIS A 99 25.99 4.88 19.57
N TYR A 100 26.41 5.66 18.57
CA TYR A 100 27.83 5.84 18.26
C TYR A 100 28.28 7.27 18.55
N ASN A 101 28.68 7.51 19.79
CA ASN A 101 29.70 8.49 20.16
C ASN A 101 30.70 7.78 21.08
N PHE A 102 31.86 7.42 20.53
CA PHE A 102 33.10 7.23 21.28
C PHE A 102 34.15 8.15 20.66
#